data_AF-A0A8B8KEA4-F1
#
_entry.id   AF-A0A8B8KEA4-F1
#
_cell.length_a   1.000
_cell.length_b   1.000
_cell.length_c   1.000
_cell.angle_alpha   90.00
_cell.angle_beta   90.00
_cell.angle_gamma   90.00
#
_symmetry.space_group_name_H-M   'P 1'
#
loop_
_entity.id
_entity.type
_entity.pdbx_description
1 polymer ?
#
loop_
_entity_poly.entity_id
_entity_poly.type
_entity_poly.pdbx_seq_one_letter_code
_entity_poly.pdbx_strand_id
1 'polypeptide(L)'
;MSVSAAPAQPLGDRLCENGFECVKILPATNDAHGGVIVDLKEAMDSDVFATLLRSSLLHWKQLGKDGVWIKLPIELVHLVEAAVKEGFWYHHAEPSYLMLVYWIPKTGCTIPPNASHRVAVGAIVLNDKKEVLVVQEKRGGFHGIGVWKIPTGVVDVGEEIFEAAIREVKEETGIDTEFVEILAFRHIHNSFFGKSDLSFVCMLRPLSFDIKMQELEIEAAQWMPFDEFAVQPFNQMHEPFKYIIELYLAKVEKVYNGFSPRPVSSYFVEELNYLYLNSHDLDKSSKPALAIHRS
;
A
#
# COMPACT_ATOMS: atom_id res chain seq x y z
N MET A 1 19.67 -9.68 -20.92
CA MET A 1 19.22 -10.71 -21.87
C MET A 1 17.71 -10.57 -21.96
N SER A 2 17.20 -10.27 -23.14
CA SER A 2 15.78 -10.01 -23.41
C SER A 2 14.95 -11.26 -23.14
N VAL A 3 14.11 -11.22 -22.10
CA VAL A 3 13.04 -12.20 -21.93
C VAL A 3 11.87 -11.73 -22.77
N SER A 4 11.74 -12.30 -23.96
CA SER A 4 10.57 -12.14 -24.81
C SER A 4 9.36 -12.69 -24.07
N ALA A 5 8.51 -11.82 -23.54
CA ALA A 5 7.16 -12.19 -23.17
C ALA A 5 6.45 -12.69 -24.44
N ALA A 6 6.05 -13.96 -24.45
CA ALA A 6 5.23 -14.49 -25.54
C ALA A 6 3.92 -13.68 -25.60
N PRO A 7 3.43 -13.29 -26.78
CA PRO A 7 2.19 -12.56 -26.88
C PRO A 7 1.07 -13.47 -26.37
N ALA A 8 0.25 -12.95 -25.44
CA ALA A 8 -1.00 -13.58 -25.05
C ALA A 8 -1.86 -13.69 -26.32
N GLN A 9 -2.14 -14.92 -26.76
CA GLN A 9 -3.08 -15.15 -27.86
C GLN A 9 -4.47 -14.69 -27.41
N PRO A 10 -5.19 -13.87 -28.20
CA PRO A 10 -6.59 -13.63 -27.95
C PRO A 10 -7.33 -14.94 -28.26
N LEU A 11 -7.65 -15.72 -27.22
CA LEU A 11 -8.52 -16.88 -27.35
C LEU A 11 -9.96 -16.42 -27.41
N GLY A 12 -10.30 -15.84 -28.56
CA GLY A 12 -11.64 -15.81 -29.09
C GLY A 12 -11.62 -16.59 -30.40
N ASP A 13 -11.54 -17.91 -30.35
CA ASP A 13 -12.15 -18.77 -31.37
C ASP A 13 -12.15 -20.26 -30.97
N ARG A 14 -13.18 -20.92 -31.50
CA ARG A 14 -13.71 -22.25 -31.19
C ARG A 14 -12.64 -23.35 -31.21
N LEU A 15 -12.62 -24.20 -30.17
CA LEU A 15 -11.96 -25.51 -30.23
C LEU A 15 -13.04 -26.61 -30.27
N CYS A 16 -13.21 -27.19 -31.46
CA CYS A 16 -14.00 -28.39 -31.67
C CYS A 16 -13.07 -29.53 -32.11
N GLU A 17 -12.80 -30.48 -31.21
CA GLU A 17 -12.50 -31.86 -31.58
C GLU A 17 -13.60 -32.73 -30.97
N ASN A 18 -14.33 -33.45 -31.82
CA ASN A 18 -15.32 -34.50 -31.48
C ASN A 18 -16.79 -34.12 -31.28
N GLY A 19 -17.41 -33.41 -32.22
CA GLY A 19 -18.85 -33.62 -32.55
C GLY A 19 -19.92 -33.32 -31.49
N PHE A 20 -19.55 -32.68 -30.37
CA PHE A 20 -20.50 -32.12 -29.40
C PHE A 20 -20.60 -30.60 -29.59
N GLU A 21 -21.78 -30.02 -29.30
CA GLU A 21 -22.02 -28.57 -29.34
C GLU A 21 -20.89 -27.81 -28.62
N CYS A 22 -20.31 -26.83 -29.30
CA CYS A 22 -19.28 -25.96 -28.74
C CYS A 22 -19.90 -25.17 -27.59
N VAL A 23 -19.61 -25.57 -26.35
CA VAL A 23 -20.03 -24.83 -25.16
C VAL A 23 -19.36 -23.46 -25.22
N LYS A 24 -20.17 -22.41 -25.42
CA LYS A 24 -19.67 -21.04 -25.41
C LYS A 24 -19.25 -20.69 -23.99
N ILE A 25 -18.00 -20.28 -23.81
CA ILE A 25 -17.42 -19.86 -22.52
C ILE A 25 -17.01 -18.40 -22.57
N LEU A 26 -16.83 -17.79 -21.42
CA LEU A 26 -16.30 -16.43 -21.28
C LEU A 26 -14.81 -16.41 -21.67
N PRO A 27 -14.35 -15.41 -22.45
CA PRO A 27 -12.93 -15.22 -22.71
C PRO A 27 -12.18 -15.00 -21.38
N ALA A 28 -11.07 -15.71 -21.20
CA ALA A 28 -10.26 -15.60 -19.99
C ALA A 28 -8.78 -15.84 -20.28
N THR A 29 -7.92 -15.28 -19.42
CA THR A 29 -6.49 -15.52 -19.39
C THR A 29 -6.09 -16.30 -18.14
N ASN A 30 -5.09 -17.18 -18.23
CA ASN A 30 -4.57 -17.87 -17.04
C ASN A 30 -3.79 -16.89 -16.15
N ASP A 31 -3.97 -17.00 -14.82
CA ASP A 31 -3.07 -16.36 -13.86
C ASP A 31 -1.82 -17.21 -13.58
N ALA A 32 -0.90 -16.68 -12.77
CA ALA A 32 0.35 -17.35 -12.41
C ALA A 32 0.18 -18.48 -11.36
N HIS A 33 -1.03 -18.67 -10.82
CA HIS A 33 -1.33 -19.55 -9.69
C HIS A 33 -2.33 -20.66 -10.05
N GLY A 34 -2.56 -20.93 -11.33
CA GLY A 34 -3.46 -21.99 -11.79
C GLY A 34 -4.94 -21.58 -11.85
N GLY A 35 -5.24 -20.30 -11.64
CA GLY A 35 -6.57 -19.72 -11.86
C GLY A 35 -6.75 -19.10 -13.24
N VAL A 36 -7.85 -18.37 -13.40
CA VAL A 36 -8.26 -17.68 -14.63
C VAL A 36 -8.85 -16.30 -14.33
N ILE A 37 -8.65 -15.35 -15.26
CA ILE A 37 -9.13 -13.97 -15.17
C ILE A 37 -10.03 -13.69 -16.38
N VAL A 38 -11.28 -13.32 -16.11
CA VAL A 38 -12.24 -12.81 -17.08
C VAL A 38 -12.20 -11.28 -17.04
N ASP A 39 -11.83 -10.65 -18.14
CA ASP A 39 -11.82 -9.20 -18.31
C ASP A 39 -13.03 -8.79 -19.17
N LEU A 40 -14.13 -8.40 -18.51
CA LEU A 40 -15.36 -8.03 -19.21
C LEU A 40 -15.22 -6.66 -19.86
N LYS A 41 -15.52 -6.56 -21.16
CA LYS A 41 -15.38 -5.31 -21.94
C LYS A 41 -16.65 -4.94 -22.69
N GLU A 42 -17.43 -5.94 -23.08
CA GLU A 42 -18.60 -5.75 -23.92
C GLU A 42 -19.88 -5.87 -23.08
N ALA A 43 -20.86 -5.04 -23.40
CA ALA A 43 -22.18 -5.13 -22.80
C ALA A 43 -22.84 -6.46 -23.14
N MET A 44 -23.45 -7.07 -22.13
CA MET A 44 -24.14 -8.35 -22.24
C MET A 44 -25.41 -8.32 -21.39
N ASP A 45 -26.42 -9.07 -21.81
CA ASP A 45 -27.59 -9.34 -21.00
C ASP A 45 -27.24 -10.24 -19.79
N SER A 46 -27.90 -10.03 -18.66
CA SER A 46 -27.58 -10.71 -17.39
C SER A 46 -27.84 -12.22 -17.45
N ASP A 47 -28.90 -12.65 -18.13
CA ASP A 47 -29.23 -14.08 -18.26
C ASP A 47 -28.26 -14.79 -19.22
N VAL A 48 -27.85 -14.09 -20.28
CA VAL A 48 -26.80 -14.56 -21.19
C VAL A 48 -25.48 -14.71 -20.44
N PHE A 49 -25.10 -13.72 -19.64
CA PHE A 49 -23.90 -13.75 -18.83
C PHE A 49 -23.92 -14.89 -17.82
N ALA A 50 -25.01 -15.08 -17.06
CA ALA A 50 -25.15 -16.16 -16.10
C ALA A 50 -25.03 -17.55 -16.76
N THR A 51 -25.60 -17.71 -17.96
CA THR A 51 -25.48 -18.96 -18.73
C THR A 51 -24.04 -19.22 -19.15
N LEU A 52 -23.35 -18.22 -19.71
CA LEU A 52 -21.95 -18.34 -20.08
C LEU A 52 -21.05 -18.58 -18.86
N LEU A 53 -21.32 -17.91 -17.74
CA LEU A 53 -20.55 -18.06 -16.51
C LEU A 53 -20.64 -19.49 -15.98
N ARG A 54 -21.84 -20.07 -15.89
CA ARG A 54 -22.03 -21.47 -15.47
C ARG A 54 -21.30 -22.47 -16.37
N SER A 55 -21.43 -22.30 -17.68
CA SER A 55 -20.71 -23.11 -18.66
C SER A 55 -19.20 -23.00 -18.51
N SER A 56 -18.70 -21.79 -18.25
CA SER A 56 -17.27 -21.52 -18.05
C SER A 56 -16.74 -22.14 -16.76
N LEU A 57 -17.47 -22.02 -15.64
CA LEU A 57 -17.10 -22.64 -14.37
C LEU A 57 -16.99 -24.16 -14.49
N LEU A 58 -17.92 -24.82 -15.19
CA LEU A 58 -17.86 -26.26 -15.45
C LEU A 58 -16.62 -26.64 -16.27
N HIS A 59 -16.33 -25.86 -17.31
CA HIS A 59 -15.16 -26.07 -18.15
C HIS A 59 -13.85 -25.90 -17.37
N TRP A 60 -13.69 -24.79 -16.64
CA TRP A 60 -12.49 -24.52 -15.84
C TRP A 60 -12.29 -25.54 -14.72
N LYS A 61 -13.39 -26.04 -14.14
CA LYS A 61 -13.32 -27.16 -13.19
C LYS A 61 -12.77 -28.45 -13.82
N GLN A 62 -13.15 -28.78 -15.05
CA GLN A 62 -12.62 -29.94 -15.76
C GLN A 62 -11.12 -29.78 -16.09
N LEU A 63 -10.69 -28.54 -16.34
CA LEU A 63 -9.28 -28.20 -16.55
C LEU A 63 -8.47 -28.11 -15.25
N GLY A 64 -9.08 -28.37 -14.09
CA GLY A 64 -8.41 -28.30 -12.79
C GLY A 64 -7.99 -26.87 -12.41
N LYS A 65 -8.76 -25.86 -12.82
CA LYS A 65 -8.54 -24.47 -12.40
C LYS A 65 -9.03 -24.25 -10.98
N ASP A 66 -8.33 -23.35 -10.29
CA ASP A 66 -8.58 -23.04 -8.90
C ASP A 66 -9.41 -21.75 -8.72
N GLY A 67 -8.75 -20.59 -8.75
CA GLY A 67 -9.39 -19.28 -8.62
C GLY A 67 -9.95 -18.76 -9.95
N VAL A 68 -11.15 -18.20 -9.92
CA VAL A 68 -11.77 -17.51 -11.06
C VAL A 68 -11.99 -16.06 -10.68
N TRP A 69 -11.38 -15.15 -11.42
CA TRP A 69 -11.47 -13.72 -11.23
C TRP A 69 -12.34 -13.10 -12.32
N ILE A 70 -13.21 -12.16 -11.94
CA ILE A 70 -13.99 -11.37 -12.89
C ILE A 70 -13.71 -9.90 -12.62
N LYS A 71 -13.02 -9.26 -13.58
CA LYS A 71 -12.90 -7.81 -13.64
C LYS A 71 -14.11 -7.25 -14.37
N LEU A 72 -14.93 -6.50 -13.65
CA LEU A 72 -16.20 -5.98 -14.13
C LEU A 72 -16.14 -4.44 -14.11
N PRO A 73 -16.09 -3.78 -15.28
CA PRO A 73 -16.17 -2.32 -15.38
C PRO A 73 -17.46 -1.77 -14.78
N ILE A 74 -17.41 -0.56 -14.23
CA ILE A 74 -18.55 0.08 -13.55
C ILE A 74 -19.79 0.21 -14.45
N GLU A 75 -19.59 0.31 -15.76
CA GLU A 75 -20.66 0.36 -16.77
C GLU A 75 -21.44 -0.95 -16.89
N LEU A 76 -20.86 -2.07 -16.44
CA LEU A 76 -21.45 -3.41 -16.49
C LEU A 76 -21.97 -3.87 -15.11
N VAL A 77 -22.26 -2.92 -14.20
CA VAL A 77 -22.71 -3.22 -12.83
C VAL A 77 -23.96 -4.10 -12.75
N HIS A 78 -24.80 -4.10 -13.79
CA HIS A 78 -25.98 -4.97 -13.88
C HIS A 78 -25.64 -6.47 -13.93
N LEU A 79 -24.39 -6.84 -14.21
CA LEU A 79 -23.91 -8.23 -14.23
C LEU A 79 -23.45 -8.72 -12.84
N VAL A 80 -23.27 -7.82 -11.87
CA VAL A 80 -22.75 -8.17 -10.53
C VAL A 80 -23.68 -9.14 -9.82
N GLU A 81 -25.00 -8.91 -9.87
CA GLU A 81 -25.97 -9.78 -9.21
C GLU A 81 -25.92 -11.21 -9.77
N ALA A 82 -25.78 -11.35 -11.09
CA ALA A 82 -25.65 -12.64 -11.75
C ALA A 82 -24.38 -13.39 -11.29
N ALA A 83 -23.24 -12.70 -11.21
CA ALA A 83 -22.00 -13.31 -10.72
C ALA A 83 -22.14 -13.78 -9.26
N VAL A 84 -22.72 -12.95 -8.38
CA VAL A 84 -22.91 -13.27 -6.96
C VAL A 84 -23.87 -14.46 -6.78
N LYS A 85 -24.92 -14.57 -7.59
CA LYS A 85 -25.83 -15.74 -7.59
C LYS A 85 -25.12 -17.04 -7.94
N GLU A 86 -24.07 -16.99 -8.75
CA GLU A 86 -23.21 -18.14 -9.06
C GLU A 86 -22.12 -18.38 -8.00
N GLY A 87 -22.14 -17.64 -6.89
CA GLY A 87 -21.28 -17.86 -5.73
C GLY A 87 -20.02 -17.00 -5.69
N PHE A 88 -19.84 -16.06 -6.61
CA PHE A 88 -18.73 -15.10 -6.54
C PHE A 88 -18.91 -14.15 -5.36
N TRP A 89 -17.79 -13.75 -4.74
CA TRP A 89 -17.76 -12.68 -3.74
C TRP A 89 -16.85 -11.54 -4.18
N TYR A 90 -17.01 -10.38 -3.54
CA TYR A 90 -16.18 -9.22 -3.82
C TYR A 90 -14.78 -9.42 -3.24
N HIS A 91 -13.77 -9.20 -4.07
CA HIS A 91 -12.39 -9.12 -3.60
C HIS A 91 -12.00 -7.67 -3.35
N HIS A 92 -11.98 -6.84 -4.39
CA HIS A 92 -11.61 -5.43 -4.31
C HIS A 92 -12.37 -4.61 -5.34
N ALA A 93 -12.34 -3.28 -5.19
CA ALA A 93 -12.91 -2.36 -6.15
C ALA A 93 -11.96 -1.17 -6.33
N GLU A 94 -11.93 -0.65 -7.55
CA GLU A 94 -11.31 0.60 -7.93
C GLU A 94 -12.41 1.55 -8.43
N PRO A 95 -12.12 2.86 -8.63
CA PRO A 95 -13.15 3.80 -9.08
C PRO A 95 -13.89 3.40 -10.36
N SER A 96 -13.27 2.59 -11.22
CA SER A 96 -13.81 2.20 -12.53
C SER A 96 -14.19 0.71 -12.66
N TYR A 97 -13.90 -0.14 -11.66
CA TYR A 97 -14.24 -1.56 -11.76
C TYR A 97 -14.39 -2.25 -10.40
N LEU A 98 -15.14 -3.35 -10.40
CA LEU A 98 -15.24 -4.31 -9.31
C LEU A 98 -14.50 -5.60 -9.69
N MET A 99 -13.67 -6.11 -8.79
CA MET A 99 -13.08 -7.44 -8.90
C MET A 99 -13.88 -8.42 -8.05
N LEU A 100 -14.49 -9.39 -8.70
CA LEU A 100 -15.11 -10.54 -8.04
C LEU A 100 -14.21 -11.76 -8.15
N VAL A 101 -14.33 -12.67 -7.19
CA VAL A 101 -13.58 -13.92 -7.21
C VAL A 101 -14.45 -15.09 -6.76
N TYR A 102 -14.15 -16.28 -7.29
CA TYR A 102 -14.73 -17.56 -6.93
C TYR A 102 -13.64 -18.62 -6.82
N TRP A 103 -13.78 -19.54 -5.86
CA TRP A 103 -12.87 -20.67 -5.67
C TRP A 103 -13.58 -21.96 -6.08
N ILE A 104 -13.08 -22.60 -7.15
CA ILE A 104 -13.67 -23.83 -7.70
C ILE A 104 -13.47 -25.04 -6.75
N PRO A 105 -12.28 -25.27 -6.16
CA PRO A 105 -12.04 -26.44 -5.33
C PRO A 105 -12.90 -26.43 -4.06
N LYS A 106 -13.24 -27.63 -3.57
CA LYS A 106 -13.89 -27.80 -2.25
C LYS A 106 -12.89 -27.83 -1.08
N THR A 107 -11.60 -27.78 -1.40
CA THR A 107 -10.50 -27.71 -0.43
C THR A 107 -10.34 -26.28 0.10
N GLY A 108 -9.42 -26.08 1.04
CA GLY A 108 -9.13 -24.75 1.59
C GLY A 108 -8.83 -23.72 0.50
N CYS A 109 -9.49 -22.56 0.59
CA CYS A 109 -9.26 -21.44 -0.31
C CYS A 109 -7.91 -20.77 0.01
N THR A 110 -7.07 -20.59 -1.00
CA THR A 110 -5.74 -19.97 -0.87
C THR A 110 -5.70 -18.54 -1.43
N ILE A 111 -6.84 -18.04 -1.92
CA ILE A 111 -6.94 -16.65 -2.37
C ILE A 111 -6.71 -15.73 -1.15
N PRO A 112 -5.68 -14.87 -1.20
CA PRO A 112 -5.46 -13.91 -0.13
C PRO A 112 -6.64 -12.94 -0.05
N PRO A 113 -6.99 -12.44 1.13
CA PRO A 113 -7.92 -11.33 1.23
C PRO A 113 -7.33 -10.08 0.55
N ASN A 114 -8.21 -9.15 0.20
CA ASN A 114 -7.81 -7.83 -0.30
C ASN A 114 -6.94 -7.06 0.72
N ALA A 115 -6.28 -5.99 0.24
CA ALA A 115 -5.47 -5.06 1.00
C ALA A 115 -6.02 -4.82 2.41
N SER A 116 -5.30 -5.34 3.40
CA SER A 116 -5.67 -5.35 4.81
C SER A 116 -5.16 -4.14 5.59
N HIS A 117 -4.24 -3.39 4.99
CA HIS A 117 -3.55 -2.29 5.65
C HIS A 117 -3.67 -1.00 4.83
N ARG A 118 -3.81 0.12 5.55
CA ARG A 118 -3.40 1.42 5.05
C ARG A 118 -2.00 1.73 5.56
N VAL A 119 -1.25 2.51 4.80
CA VAL A 119 0.08 2.95 5.20
C VAL A 119 0.07 4.45 5.40
N ALA A 120 0.65 4.91 6.49
CA ALA A 120 0.73 6.32 6.85
C ALA A 120 2.13 6.67 7.33
N VAL A 121 2.46 7.95 7.27
CA VAL A 121 3.72 8.52 7.75
C VAL A 121 3.45 9.65 8.73
N GLY A 122 4.36 9.82 9.69
CA GLY A 122 4.48 11.02 10.52
C GLY A 122 5.91 11.51 10.49
N ALA A 123 6.11 12.81 10.28
CA ALA A 123 7.43 13.38 10.02
C ALA A 123 7.92 14.25 11.19
N ILE A 124 8.96 13.80 11.88
CA ILE A 124 9.71 14.63 12.82
C ILE A 124 10.72 15.44 11.99
N VAL A 125 10.44 16.73 11.81
CA VAL A 125 11.34 17.66 11.13
C VAL A 125 12.01 18.54 12.19
N LEU A 126 13.32 18.41 12.34
CA LEU A 126 14.09 19.15 13.35
C LEU A 126 15.06 20.12 12.70
N ASN A 127 15.08 21.37 13.16
CA ASN A 127 16.11 22.34 12.77
C ASN A 127 17.29 22.40 13.75
N ASP A 128 18.36 23.10 13.36
CA ASP A 128 19.57 23.24 14.19
C ASP A 128 19.35 23.99 15.52
N LYS A 129 18.19 24.64 15.70
CA LYS A 129 17.80 25.35 16.92
C LYS A 129 17.03 24.47 17.92
N LYS A 130 16.91 23.16 17.65
CA LYS A 130 16.09 22.23 18.43
C LYS A 130 14.59 22.59 18.43
N GLU A 131 14.11 23.14 17.32
CA GLU A 131 12.68 23.35 17.09
C GLU A 131 12.16 22.28 16.13
N VAL A 132 10.99 21.74 16.47
CA VAL A 132 10.26 20.77 15.65
C VAL A 132 9.19 21.47 14.83
N LEU A 133 9.04 21.10 13.57
CA LEU A 133 7.93 21.56 12.74
C LEU A 133 6.65 20.88 13.20
N VAL A 134 5.65 21.67 13.54
CA VAL A 134 4.36 21.18 14.03
C VAL A 134 3.21 21.87 13.34
N VAL A 135 2.09 21.15 13.27
CA VAL A 135 0.85 21.61 12.63
C VAL A 135 -0.34 21.41 13.57
N GLN A 136 -1.39 22.18 13.33
CA GLN A 136 -2.74 21.98 13.84
C GLN A 136 -3.66 21.68 12.66
N GLU A 137 -4.42 20.60 12.75
CA GLU A 137 -5.36 20.23 11.68
C GLU A 137 -6.65 21.06 11.77
N LYS A 138 -7.12 21.50 10.60
CA LYS A 138 -8.38 22.24 10.43
C LYS A 138 -9.61 21.34 10.48
N ARG A 139 -9.41 20.03 10.32
CA ARG A 139 -10.44 18.98 10.33
C ARG A 139 -9.84 17.70 10.91
N GLY A 140 -10.62 16.94 11.67
CA GLY A 140 -10.20 15.66 12.23
C GLY A 140 -10.39 15.59 13.74
N GLY A 141 -9.74 14.60 14.37
CA GLY A 141 -9.87 14.32 15.81
C GLY A 141 -9.15 15.33 16.72
N PHE A 142 -8.23 16.12 16.17
CA PHE A 142 -7.45 17.16 16.85
C PHE A 142 -7.92 18.58 16.54
N HIS A 143 -8.91 18.75 15.67
CA HIS A 143 -9.44 20.08 15.34
C HIS A 143 -10.03 20.77 16.59
N GLY A 144 -9.65 22.03 16.80
CA GLY A 144 -10.21 22.89 17.86
C GLY A 144 -9.81 22.53 19.29
N ILE A 145 -8.97 21.51 19.51
CA ILE A 145 -8.48 21.13 20.85
C ILE A 145 -7.07 21.67 21.16
N GLY A 146 -6.48 22.43 20.23
CA GLY A 146 -5.23 23.16 20.45
C GLY A 146 -3.97 22.30 20.52
N VAL A 147 -4.04 21.04 20.05
CA VAL A 147 -2.90 20.11 20.08
C VAL A 147 -2.01 20.32 18.86
N TRP A 148 -0.73 20.58 19.08
CA TRP A 148 0.29 20.62 18.04
C TRP A 148 0.85 19.23 17.80
N LYS A 149 0.69 18.73 16.57
CA LYS A 149 1.21 17.41 16.15
C LYS A 149 2.31 17.58 15.11
N ILE A 150 3.09 16.53 14.91
CA ILE A 150 3.98 16.43 13.74
C ILE A 150 3.14 16.33 12.44
N PRO A 151 3.65 16.76 11.29
CA PRO A 151 3.04 16.51 9.99
C PRO A 151 2.76 15.02 9.76
N THR A 152 1.59 14.68 9.22
CA THR A 152 1.17 13.29 9.03
C THR A 152 0.28 13.14 7.81
N GLY A 153 0.44 12.05 7.07
CA GLY A 153 -0.52 11.68 6.05
C GLY A 153 -0.38 10.26 5.55
N VAL A 154 -1.05 9.95 4.44
CA VAL A 154 -1.21 8.60 3.90
C VAL A 154 -0.20 8.41 2.78
N VAL A 155 0.35 7.20 2.65
CA VAL A 155 1.20 6.84 1.51
C VAL A 155 0.31 6.48 0.33
N ASP A 156 0.53 7.15 -0.80
CA ASP A 156 -0.24 6.92 -2.03
C ASP A 156 0.13 5.60 -2.71
N VAL A 157 -0.74 5.12 -3.61
CA VAL A 157 -0.49 3.88 -4.35
C VAL A 157 0.74 4.04 -5.25
N GLY A 158 1.76 3.21 -5.00
CA GLY A 158 3.02 3.26 -5.73
C GLY A 158 4.03 4.28 -5.20
N GLU A 159 3.73 4.96 -4.10
CA GLU A 159 4.62 5.94 -3.46
C GLU A 159 5.54 5.28 -2.43
N GLU A 160 6.80 5.71 -2.37
CA GLU A 160 7.75 5.26 -1.34
C GLU A 160 7.49 5.95 0.01
N ILE A 161 7.77 5.26 1.13
CA ILE A 161 7.54 5.79 2.49
C ILE A 161 8.31 7.11 2.70
N PHE A 162 9.54 7.19 2.21
CA PHE A 162 10.34 8.42 2.34
C PHE A 162 9.80 9.56 1.47
N GLU A 163 9.26 9.25 0.29
CA GLU A 163 8.66 10.24 -0.62
C GLU A 163 7.38 10.81 -0.01
N ALA A 164 6.52 9.94 0.52
CA ALA A 164 5.31 10.34 1.24
C ALA A 164 5.65 11.28 2.39
N ALA A 165 6.65 10.94 3.21
CA ALA A 165 7.02 11.79 4.34
C ALA A 165 7.52 13.18 3.91
N ILE A 166 8.26 13.27 2.80
CA ILE A 166 8.71 14.54 2.22
C ILE A 166 7.52 15.32 1.63
N ARG A 167 6.65 14.65 0.86
CA ARG A 167 5.46 15.24 0.24
C ARG A 167 4.52 15.82 1.29
N GLU A 168 4.18 15.06 2.32
CA GLU A 168 3.24 15.48 3.37
C GLU A 168 3.74 16.73 4.10
N VAL A 169 5.03 16.79 4.46
CA VAL A 169 5.61 18.01 5.04
C VAL A 169 5.49 19.19 4.07
N LYS A 170 5.79 18.96 2.78
CA LYS A 170 5.74 20.01 1.76
C LYS A 170 4.33 20.52 1.53
N GLU A 171 3.34 19.64 1.48
CA GLU A 171 1.93 19.97 1.25
C GLU A 171 1.34 20.72 2.44
N GLU A 172 1.56 20.26 3.66
CA GLU A 172 0.99 20.88 4.85
C GLU A 172 1.64 22.24 5.18
N THR A 173 2.96 22.36 5.00
CA THR A 173 3.76 23.46 5.57
C THR A 173 4.56 24.27 4.56
N GLY A 174 4.71 23.79 3.33
CA GLY A 174 5.57 24.41 2.31
C GLY A 174 7.07 24.19 2.50
N ILE A 175 7.49 23.52 3.57
CA ILE A 175 8.91 23.28 3.90
C ILE A 175 9.50 22.19 3.02
N ASP A 176 10.65 22.50 2.42
CA ASP A 176 11.46 21.51 1.71
C ASP A 176 12.27 20.73 2.72
N THR A 177 12.34 19.41 2.53
CA THR A 177 13.02 18.50 3.45
C THR A 177 13.81 17.46 2.69
N GLU A 178 14.75 16.85 3.39
CA GLU A 178 15.36 15.58 3.00
C GLU A 178 15.03 14.50 4.03
N PHE A 179 14.87 13.28 3.54
CA PHE A 179 14.64 12.12 4.37
C PHE A 179 15.93 11.66 5.05
N VAL A 180 15.85 11.33 6.34
CA VAL A 180 16.99 10.80 7.11
C VAL A 180 16.82 9.30 7.35
N GLU A 181 15.77 8.92 8.07
CA GLU A 181 15.51 7.52 8.44
C GLU A 181 14.08 7.31 8.98
N ILE A 182 13.62 6.06 8.98
CA ILE A 182 12.47 5.62 9.77
C ILE A 182 12.96 5.36 11.19
N LEU A 183 12.38 6.05 12.18
CA LEU A 183 12.68 5.84 13.60
C LEU A 183 11.88 4.68 14.19
N ALA A 184 10.62 4.54 13.80
CA ALA A 184 9.75 3.48 14.30
C ALA A 184 8.59 3.27 13.34
N PHE A 185 7.87 2.16 13.55
CA PHE A 185 6.56 1.99 12.96
C PHE A 185 5.61 1.42 14.00
N ARG A 186 4.32 1.72 13.85
CA ARG A 186 3.24 1.26 14.70
C ARG A 186 2.22 0.52 13.86
N HIS A 187 1.80 -0.64 14.33
CA HIS A 187 0.68 -1.39 13.77
C HIS A 187 -0.57 -1.13 14.62
N ILE A 188 -1.62 -0.60 13.99
CA ILE A 188 -2.90 -0.27 14.62
C ILE A 188 -3.96 -1.16 14.00
N HIS A 189 -4.82 -1.78 14.81
CA HIS A 189 -5.91 -2.62 14.35
C HIS A 189 -7.25 -1.89 14.44
N ASN A 190 -8.22 -2.33 13.63
CA ASN A 190 -9.60 -1.81 13.62
C ASN A 190 -9.66 -0.27 13.46
N SER A 191 -8.84 0.25 12.56
CA SER A 191 -8.86 1.66 12.17
C SER A 191 -9.97 1.87 11.12
N PHE A 192 -9.61 2.26 9.91
CA PHE A 192 -10.55 2.62 8.87
C PHE A 192 -11.26 1.41 8.28
N PHE A 193 -12.59 1.37 8.41
CA PHE A 193 -13.45 0.26 7.92
C PHE A 193 -13.01 -1.14 8.38
N GLY A 194 -12.51 -1.26 9.61
CA GLY A 194 -12.07 -2.55 10.18
C GLY A 194 -10.72 -3.04 9.66
N LYS A 195 -10.00 -2.25 8.87
CA LYS A 195 -8.63 -2.55 8.42
C LYS A 195 -7.59 -2.12 9.46
N SER A 196 -6.36 -2.58 9.27
CA SER A 196 -5.21 -2.13 10.04
C SER A 196 -4.56 -0.89 9.41
N ASP A 197 -3.83 -0.12 10.21
CA ASP A 197 -2.92 0.92 9.73
C ASP A 197 -1.48 0.57 10.14
N LEU A 198 -0.54 0.76 9.22
CA LEU A 198 0.90 0.82 9.49
C LEU A 198 1.34 2.28 9.42
N SER A 199 1.69 2.84 10.58
CA SER A 199 2.14 4.24 10.68
C SER A 199 3.64 4.28 10.92
N PHE A 200 4.39 4.90 10.02
CA PHE A 200 5.84 5.05 10.07
C PHE A 200 6.22 6.43 10.62
N VAL A 201 7.04 6.46 11.67
CA VAL A 201 7.62 7.70 12.20
C VAL A 201 8.95 7.94 11.50
N CYS A 202 9.01 8.99 10.71
CA CYS A 202 10.16 9.34 9.88
C CYS A 202 10.87 10.57 10.46
N MET A 203 12.20 10.58 10.42
CA MET A 203 13.03 11.73 10.71
C MET A 203 13.43 12.42 9.41
N LEU A 204 13.23 13.73 9.34
CA LEU A 204 13.56 14.55 8.20
C LEU A 204 14.41 15.74 8.64
N ARG A 205 15.26 16.23 7.73
CA ARG A 205 16.03 17.46 7.91
C ARG A 205 15.47 18.56 7.01
N PRO A 206 15.18 19.76 7.53
CA PRO A 206 14.70 20.87 6.71
C PRO A 206 15.80 21.42 5.82
N LEU A 207 15.40 21.78 4.60
CA LEU A 207 16.21 22.48 3.59
C LEU A 207 15.77 23.94 3.43
N SER A 208 14.55 24.27 3.87
CA SER A 208 14.01 25.62 3.95
C SER A 208 13.29 25.84 5.29
N PHE A 209 12.99 27.10 5.64
CA PHE A 209 12.46 27.46 6.97
C PHE A 209 11.22 28.36 6.93
N ASP A 210 10.91 28.94 5.77
CA ASP A 210 9.76 29.83 5.59
C ASP A 210 8.49 29.00 5.40
N ILE A 211 7.65 28.98 6.42
CA ILE A 211 6.39 28.23 6.42
C ILE A 211 5.39 28.90 5.48
N LYS A 212 4.84 28.11 4.56
CA LYS A 212 3.73 28.46 3.67
C LYS A 212 2.68 27.36 3.77
N MET A 213 1.84 27.51 4.78
CA MET A 213 0.77 26.58 5.11
C MET A 213 -0.25 26.45 3.97
N GLN A 214 -0.73 25.23 3.77
CA GLN A 214 -1.90 24.97 2.95
C GLN A 214 -3.18 25.09 3.80
N GLU A 215 -4.06 26.02 3.42
CA GLU A 215 -5.21 26.40 4.26
C GLU A 215 -6.42 25.45 4.14
N LEU A 216 -6.38 24.41 3.31
CA LEU A 216 -7.51 23.48 3.17
C LEU A 216 -7.58 22.53 4.38
N GLU A 217 -6.41 22.04 4.80
CA GLU A 217 -6.28 20.98 5.81
C GLU A 217 -5.63 21.46 7.10
N ILE A 218 -4.79 22.50 7.04
CA ILE A 218 -4.02 22.99 8.18
C ILE A 218 -4.59 24.32 8.68
N GLU A 219 -4.77 24.40 10.01
CA GLU A 219 -5.23 25.58 10.72
C GLU A 219 -4.06 26.49 11.11
N ALA A 220 -2.95 25.90 11.53
CA ALA A 220 -1.72 26.60 11.85
C ALA A 220 -0.49 25.69 11.71
N ALA A 221 0.66 26.29 11.40
CA ALA A 221 1.95 25.60 11.35
C ALA A 221 3.05 26.49 11.95
N GLN A 222 3.96 25.92 12.74
CA GLN A 222 5.08 26.67 13.33
C GLN A 222 6.30 25.79 13.63
N TRP A 223 7.44 26.44 13.80
CA TRP A 223 8.60 25.87 14.50
C TRP A 223 8.37 26.02 16.01
N MET A 224 8.23 24.90 16.71
CA MET A 224 8.00 24.86 18.15
C MET A 224 9.26 24.35 18.86
N PRO A 225 9.74 24.98 19.95
CA PRO A 225 10.81 24.42 20.76
C PRO A 225 10.48 22.98 21.17
N PHE A 226 11.41 22.04 20.99
CA PHE A 226 11.13 20.63 21.24
C PHE A 226 10.64 20.37 22.67
N ASP A 227 11.21 21.05 23.65
CA ASP A 227 10.81 20.90 25.06
C ASP A 227 9.35 21.34 25.28
N GLU A 228 8.87 22.36 24.56
CA GLU A 228 7.47 22.80 24.59
C GLU A 228 6.56 21.75 23.94
N PHE A 229 6.96 21.21 22.79
CA PHE A 229 6.25 20.12 22.12
C PHE A 229 6.14 18.89 23.04
N ALA A 230 7.23 18.52 23.71
CA ALA A 230 7.30 17.34 24.56
C ALA A 230 6.37 17.44 25.77
N VAL A 231 6.25 18.63 26.39
CA VAL A 231 5.43 18.82 27.60
C VAL A 231 3.96 19.13 27.33
N GLN A 232 3.51 19.12 26.07
CA GLN A 232 2.09 19.26 25.76
C GLN A 232 1.26 18.22 26.54
N PRO A 233 0.14 18.62 27.21
CA PRO A 233 -0.65 17.70 28.02
C PRO A 233 -1.07 16.43 27.25
N PHE A 234 -1.43 16.58 25.98
CA PHE A 234 -1.78 15.46 25.12
C PHE A 234 -0.62 14.46 24.96
N ASN A 235 0.58 14.95 24.65
CA ASN A 235 1.77 14.12 24.45
C ASN A 235 2.19 13.39 25.74
N GLN A 236 1.91 13.98 26.90
CA GLN A 236 2.17 13.38 28.21
C GLN A 236 1.09 12.38 28.66
N MET A 237 -0.11 12.43 28.10
CA MET A 237 -1.19 11.49 28.41
C MET A 237 -1.18 10.25 27.53
N HIS A 238 -0.68 10.33 26.31
CA HIS A 238 -0.77 9.26 25.32
C HIS A 238 0.59 8.60 25.04
N GLU A 239 0.72 7.31 25.39
CA GLU A 239 1.98 6.54 25.27
C GLU A 239 2.68 6.63 23.90
N PRO A 240 2.00 6.58 22.74
CA PRO A 240 2.68 6.67 21.45
C PRO A 240 3.51 7.95 21.30
N PHE A 241 3.02 9.07 21.85
CA PHE A 241 3.73 10.35 21.78
C PHE A 241 4.91 10.41 22.75
N LYS A 242 4.83 9.72 23.90
CA LYS A 242 5.99 9.54 24.80
C LYS A 242 7.12 8.81 24.10
N TYR A 243 6.82 7.73 23.39
CA TYR A 243 7.85 7.00 22.63
C TYR A 243 8.45 7.83 21.49
N ILE A 244 7.66 8.66 20.81
CA ILE A 244 8.18 9.62 19.82
C ILE A 244 9.18 10.58 20.46
N ILE A 245 8.87 11.10 21.66
CA ILE A 245 9.76 11.99 22.42
C ILE A 245 11.05 11.24 22.83
N GLU A 246 10.94 10.02 23.36
CA GLU A 246 12.09 9.21 23.77
C GLU A 246 12.99 8.85 22.58
N LEU A 247 12.42 8.45 21.46
CA LEU A 247 13.16 8.16 20.22
C LEU A 247 13.90 9.39 19.71
N TYR A 248 13.26 10.56 19.77
CA TYR A 248 13.92 11.82 19.45
C TYR A 248 15.12 12.08 20.36
N LEU A 249 14.95 11.97 21.69
CA LEU A 249 16.02 12.23 22.64
C LEU A 249 17.19 11.28 22.41
N ALA A 250 16.90 9.99 22.21
CA ALA A 250 17.88 8.97 21.89
C ALA A 250 18.61 9.24 20.55
N LYS A 251 17.92 9.83 19.56
CA LYS A 251 18.52 10.23 18.29
C LYS A 251 19.47 11.42 18.45
N VAL A 252 19.07 12.43 19.21
CA VAL A 252 19.92 13.61 19.53
C VAL A 252 21.16 13.20 20.31
N GLU A 253 21.02 12.25 21.25
CA GLU A 253 22.14 11.65 22.00
C GLU A 253 23.01 10.71 21.17
N LYS A 254 22.65 10.47 19.90
CA LYS A 254 23.34 9.57 18.95
C LYS A 254 23.44 8.12 19.44
N VAL A 255 22.49 7.71 20.29
CA VAL A 255 22.38 6.33 20.80
C VAL A 255 21.32 5.52 20.06
N TYR A 256 20.56 6.16 19.16
CA TYR A 256 19.56 5.52 18.31
C TYR A 256 19.87 5.72 16.83
N ASN A 257 19.83 4.64 16.05
CA ASN A 257 19.88 4.67 14.59
C ASN A 257 18.66 3.91 14.05
N GLY A 258 17.88 4.62 13.23
CA GLY A 258 16.71 4.07 12.57
C GLY A 258 17.08 3.28 11.31
N PHE A 259 16.13 3.23 10.39
CA PHE A 259 16.22 2.48 9.15
C PHE A 259 16.32 3.45 7.96
N SER A 260 17.40 3.37 7.21
CA SER A 260 17.60 4.15 5.99
C SER A 260 17.26 3.30 4.76
N PRO A 261 16.65 3.89 3.70
CA PRO A 261 16.41 3.20 2.45
C PRO A 261 17.73 2.91 1.74
N ARG A 262 17.89 1.67 1.26
CA ARG A 262 18.99 1.25 0.38
C ARG A 262 18.40 0.75 -0.94
N PRO A 263 18.77 1.33 -2.09
CA PRO A 263 18.27 0.86 -3.37
C PRO A 263 18.74 -0.57 -3.64
N VAL A 264 17.82 -1.41 -4.10
CA VAL A 264 18.07 -2.80 -4.48
C VAL A 264 17.40 -3.08 -5.83
N SER A 265 18.07 -3.88 -6.66
CA SER A 265 17.49 -4.35 -7.92
C SER A 265 16.38 -5.36 -7.64
N SER A 266 15.20 -5.14 -8.21
CA SER A 266 14.13 -6.12 -8.20
C SER A 266 14.44 -7.30 -9.13
N TYR A 267 14.03 -8.51 -8.75
CA TYR A 267 14.13 -9.69 -9.62
C TYR A 267 12.98 -9.77 -10.63
N PHE A 268 11.88 -9.03 -10.41
CA PHE A 268 10.62 -9.21 -11.12
C PHE A 268 10.12 -7.94 -11.85
N VAL A 269 10.67 -6.77 -11.54
CA VAL A 269 10.24 -5.47 -12.09
C VAL A 269 11.49 -4.65 -12.46
N GLU A 270 11.42 -3.79 -13.47
CA GLU A 270 12.56 -2.93 -13.88
C GLU A 270 12.73 -1.69 -12.98
N GLU A 271 11.85 -1.48 -12.00
CA GLU A 271 11.88 -0.37 -11.07
C GLU A 271 12.83 -0.63 -9.89
N LEU A 272 13.41 0.46 -9.38
CA LEU A 272 14.25 0.45 -8.16
C LEU A 272 13.34 0.22 -6.95
N ASN A 273 13.65 -0.79 -6.14
CA ASN A 273 13.00 -1.01 -4.85
C ASN A 273 13.94 -0.60 -3.72
N TYR A 274 13.41 -0.30 -2.54
CA TYR A 274 14.22 0.09 -1.38
C TYR A 274 14.11 -0.91 -0.24
N LEU A 275 15.27 -1.29 0.32
CA LEU A 275 15.34 -2.01 1.59
C LEU A 275 15.61 -1.02 2.72
N TYR A 276 14.70 -0.96 3.69
CA TYR A 276 14.87 -0.13 4.89
C TYR A 276 15.63 -0.96 5.93
N LEU A 277 16.81 -0.47 6.35
CA LEU A 277 17.71 -1.20 7.25
C LEU A 277 18.55 -0.23 8.09
N ASN A 278 18.97 -0.66 9.27
CA ASN A 278 19.98 0.06 10.04
C ASN A 278 21.33 -0.05 9.31
N SER A 279 21.63 1.00 8.55
CA SER A 279 22.82 1.09 7.69
C SER A 279 24.10 1.22 8.50
N HIS A 280 24.04 1.94 9.61
CA HIS A 280 25.17 2.21 10.48
C HIS A 280 25.78 0.94 11.08
N ASP A 281 24.95 -0.02 11.51
CA ASP A 281 25.45 -1.26 12.11
C ASP A 281 25.97 -2.25 11.06
N LEU A 282 25.41 -2.20 9.84
CA LEU A 282 25.91 -2.98 8.70
C LEU A 282 27.26 -2.46 8.19
N ASP A 283 27.43 -1.15 8.07
CA ASP A 283 28.69 -0.53 7.62
C ASP A 283 29.83 -0.71 8.63
N LYS A 284 29.51 -0.98 9.91
CA LYS A 284 30.51 -1.37 10.93
C LYS A 284 30.95 -2.84 10.82
N SER A 285 30.10 -3.69 10.25
CA SER A 285 30.33 -5.14 10.14
C SER A 285 31.14 -5.55 8.89
N SER A 286 31.26 -4.66 7.90
CA SER A 286 32.00 -4.87 6.64
C SER A 286 33.53 -4.78 6.81
N LYS A 287 34.06 -5.46 7.83
CA LYS A 287 35.43 -6.00 7.81
C LYS A 287 35.41 -7.31 6.98
N PRO A 288 36.46 -7.65 6.22
CA PRO A 288 36.39 -8.72 5.23
C PRO A 288 36.34 -10.09 5.93
N ALA A 289 35.15 -10.64 6.06
CA ALA A 289 34.96 -12.02 6.52
C ALA A 289 33.85 -12.68 5.71
N LEU A 290 34.21 -13.15 4.52
CA LEU A 290 33.63 -14.34 3.88
C LEU A 290 34.48 -14.72 2.65
N ALA A 291 35.68 -15.24 2.92
CA ALA A 291 36.31 -16.16 1.98
C ALA A 291 35.48 -17.46 2.02
N ILE A 292 34.47 -17.55 1.14
CA ILE A 292 33.73 -18.79 0.93
C ILE A 292 34.69 -19.73 0.21
N HIS A 293 35.31 -20.64 0.96
CA HIS A 293 36.01 -21.79 0.40
C HIS A 293 34.98 -22.63 -0.36
N ARG A 294 35.06 -22.58 -1.70
CA ARG A 294 34.52 -23.65 -2.55
C ARG A 294 35.49 -24.81 -2.49
N SER A 295 35.09 -25.87 -1.80
CA SER A 295 35.59 -27.23 -1.99
C SER A 295 34.61 -28.00 -2.88
#